data_AF-A0A9X4XER6-F1
#
_entry.id   AF-A0A9X4XER6-F1
#
_cell.length_a   1.000
_cell.length_b   1.000
_cell.length_c   1.000
_cell.angle_alpha   90.00
_cell.angle_beta   90.00
_cell.angle_gamma   90.00
#
_symmetry.space_group_name_H-M   'P 1'
#
loop_
_entity.id
_entity.type
_entity.pdbx_description
1 polymer ?
#
loop_
_entity_poly.entity_id
_entity_poly.type
_entity_poly.pdbx_seq_one_letter_code
_entity_poly.pdbx_strand_id
1 'polypeptide(L)'
;MAISDFAKEYHEKMFPNFESNLAKTDADLVEIFNNFAFDEVINQTKLDDQTRMMAILASLIGCHAIDEFKIMLLAALNLGVTPEVVKEIVYQAVPYVGMGRVYPFLHATNEIFELSNISLPLASAKTTTPKTRL
;
A
#
# COMPACT_ATOMS: atom_id res chain seq x y z
N MET A 1 16.05 21.91 3.12
CA MET A 1 17.17 21.11 2.58
C MET A 1 16.61 20.29 1.44
N ALA A 2 17.08 20.48 0.20
CA ALA A 2 16.52 19.77 -0.94
C ALA A 2 16.34 18.26 -0.72
N ILE A 3 15.29 17.69 -1.31
CA ILE A 3 15.02 16.24 -1.26
C ILE A 3 16.26 15.46 -1.70
N SER A 4 16.66 14.46 -0.91
CA SER A 4 17.84 13.64 -1.18
C SER A 4 17.68 12.84 -2.47
N ASP A 5 18.79 12.50 -3.11
CA ASP A 5 18.74 11.73 -4.36
C ASP A 5 18.23 10.31 -4.11
N PHE A 6 18.56 9.72 -2.96
CA PHE A 6 17.99 8.44 -2.54
C PHE A 6 16.46 8.51 -2.40
N ALA A 7 15.92 9.54 -1.75
CA ALA A 7 14.49 9.72 -1.60
C ALA A 7 13.78 9.86 -2.96
N LYS A 8 14.39 10.60 -3.92
CA LYS A 8 13.85 10.73 -5.29
C LYS A 8 13.85 9.38 -6.01
N GLU A 9 14.95 8.64 -5.97
CA GLU A 9 15.08 7.33 -6.63
C GLU A 9 14.07 6.32 -6.05
N TYR A 10 13.92 6.29 -4.73
CA TYR A 10 12.97 5.41 -4.07
C TYR A 10 11.51 5.82 -4.34
N HIS A 11 11.21 7.12 -4.36
CA HIS A 11 9.90 7.63 -4.75
C HIS A 11 9.56 7.25 -6.19
N GLU A 12 10.49 7.41 -7.13
CA GLU A 12 10.29 7.02 -8.55
C GLU A 12 10.03 5.52 -8.68
N LYS A 13 10.70 4.70 -7.87
CA LYS A 13 10.44 3.26 -7.80
C LYS A 13 9.01 2.94 -7.33
N MET A 14 8.50 3.69 -6.35
CA MET A 14 7.14 3.50 -5.82
C MET A 14 6.07 4.04 -6.78
N PHE A 15 6.31 5.21 -7.36
CA PHE A 15 5.35 5.95 -8.17
C PHE A 15 6.00 6.43 -9.47
N PRO A 16 6.21 5.54 -10.46
CA PRO A 16 6.89 5.92 -11.70
C PRO A 16 6.16 7.02 -12.45
N ASN A 17 6.87 8.07 -12.85
CA ASN A 17 6.35 9.25 -13.55
C ASN A 17 5.21 9.99 -12.81
N PHE A 18 5.16 9.90 -11.47
CA PHE A 18 4.17 10.60 -10.67
C PHE A 18 4.81 11.76 -9.91
N GLU A 19 4.24 12.95 -10.05
CA GLU A 19 4.57 14.10 -9.22
C GLU A 19 3.37 14.51 -8.38
N SER A 20 3.56 14.63 -7.06
CA SER A 20 2.51 15.08 -6.16
C SER A 20 2.22 16.57 -6.35
N ASN A 21 0.93 16.91 -6.50
CA ASN A 21 0.49 18.31 -6.51
C ASN A 21 0.74 19.01 -5.16
N LEU A 22 0.96 18.26 -4.07
CA LEU A 22 1.32 18.82 -2.77
C LEU A 22 2.64 19.57 -2.80
N ALA A 23 3.54 19.27 -3.74
CA ALA A 23 4.79 20.02 -3.89
C ALA A 23 4.54 21.50 -4.23
N LYS A 24 3.37 21.82 -4.81
CA LYS A 24 2.97 23.19 -5.16
C LYS A 24 2.32 23.94 -4.00
N THR A 25 1.65 23.23 -3.10
CA THR A 25 0.86 23.82 -2.00
C THR A 25 1.56 23.74 -0.64
N ASP A 26 2.35 22.69 -0.42
CA ASP A 26 2.91 22.29 0.88
C ASP A 26 4.38 21.83 0.72
N ALA A 27 5.20 22.63 0.02
CA ALA A 27 6.57 22.27 -0.37
C ALA A 27 7.45 21.83 0.82
N ASP A 28 7.38 22.53 1.96
CA ASP A 28 8.18 22.20 3.15
C ASP A 28 7.80 20.83 3.73
N LEU A 29 6.51 20.53 3.78
CA LEU A 29 6.04 19.22 4.26
C LEU A 29 6.47 18.12 3.30
N VAL A 30 6.34 18.34 1.99
CA VAL A 30 6.78 17.38 0.98
C VAL A 30 8.28 17.12 1.11
N GLU A 31 9.10 18.15 1.29
CA GLU A 31 10.54 18.01 1.47
C GLU A 31 10.87 17.14 2.70
N ILE A 32 10.32 17.50 3.86
CA ILE A 32 10.56 16.79 5.13
C ILE A 32 10.07 15.35 5.03
N PHE A 33 8.84 15.16 4.55
CA PHE A 33 8.22 13.85 4.47
C PHE A 33 8.94 12.92 3.50
N ASN A 34 9.38 13.40 2.34
CA ASN A 34 10.09 12.57 1.36
C ASN A 34 11.44 12.09 1.93
N ASN A 35 12.22 13.00 2.53
CA ASN A 35 13.50 12.63 3.14
C ASN A 35 13.29 11.63 4.28
N PHE A 36 12.29 11.84 5.12
CA PHE A 36 12.02 10.91 6.22
C PHE A 36 11.52 9.55 5.71
N ALA A 37 10.44 9.54 4.93
CA ALA A 37 9.72 8.33 4.55
C ALA A 37 10.44 7.48 3.49
N PHE A 38 11.16 8.12 2.56
CA PHE A 38 11.76 7.46 1.39
C PHE A 38 13.29 7.37 1.44
N ASP A 39 13.94 8.00 2.42
CA ASP A 39 15.39 7.87 2.66
C ASP A 39 15.66 7.36 4.08
N GLU A 40 15.41 8.18 5.11
CA GLU A 40 15.84 7.86 6.47
C GLU A 40 15.23 6.56 7.02
N VAL A 41 13.92 6.36 6.83
CA VAL A 41 13.21 5.15 7.28
C VAL A 41 13.65 3.93 6.47
N ILE A 42 13.84 4.08 5.16
CA ILE A 42 14.23 3.00 4.27
C ILE A 42 15.65 2.51 4.60
N ASN A 43 16.56 3.42 4.91
CA ASN A 43 17.93 3.10 5.28
C ASN A 43 18.08 2.53 6.70
N GLN A 44 17.05 2.61 7.55
CA GLN A 44 17.07 2.07 8.91
C GLN A 44 16.38 0.72 9.07
N THR A 45 15.50 0.35 8.14
CA THR A 45 14.75 -0.91 8.22
C THR A 45 15.53 -2.09 7.65
N LYS A 46 15.26 -3.29 8.18
CA LYS A 46 15.78 -4.56 7.67
C LYS A 46 14.75 -5.33 6.82
N LEU A 47 13.54 -4.79 6.67
CA LEU A 47 12.49 -5.42 5.88
C LEU A 47 12.74 -5.14 4.39
N ASP A 48 12.43 -6.13 3.54
CA ASP A 48 12.35 -5.89 2.11
C ASP A 48 11.14 -5.02 1.75
N ASP A 49 11.13 -4.53 0.51
CA ASP A 49 10.10 -3.63 -0.01
C ASP A 49 8.69 -4.22 0.09
N GLN A 50 8.54 -5.50 -0.28
CA GLN A 50 7.25 -6.18 -0.27
C GLN A 50 6.70 -6.28 1.15
N THR A 51 7.50 -6.77 2.09
CA THR A 51 7.10 -6.94 3.50
C THR A 51 6.76 -5.60 4.13
N ARG A 52 7.51 -4.54 3.80
CA ARG A 52 7.21 -3.18 4.28
C ARG A 52 5.90 -2.65 3.70
N MET A 53 5.63 -2.85 2.41
CA MET A 53 4.36 -2.46 1.79
C MET A 53 3.18 -3.21 2.40
N MET A 54 3.33 -4.51 2.68
CA MET A 54 2.30 -5.29 3.39
C MET A 54 1.99 -4.68 4.76
N ALA A 55 3.02 -4.31 5.53
CA ALA A 55 2.86 -3.67 6.83
C ALA A 55 2.17 -2.30 6.72
N ILE A 56 2.56 -1.47 5.75
CA ILE A 56 1.95 -0.15 5.53
C ILE A 56 0.46 -0.30 5.16
N LEU A 57 0.12 -1.18 4.21
CA LEU A 57 -1.28 -1.43 3.83
C LEU A 57 -2.11 -1.89 5.05
N ALA A 58 -1.59 -2.82 5.85
CA ALA A 58 -2.25 -3.28 7.07
C ALA A 58 -2.44 -2.14 8.08
N SER A 59 -1.42 -1.29 8.28
CA SER A 59 -1.50 -0.12 9.16
C SER A 59 -2.55 0.90 8.70
N LEU A 60 -2.62 1.17 7.39
CA LEU A 60 -3.62 2.10 6.81
C LEU A 60 -5.04 1.59 6.97
N ILE A 61 -5.27 0.28 6.84
CA ILE A 61 -6.57 -0.34 7.18
C ILE A 61 -6.84 -0.16 8.67
N GLY A 62 -5.86 -0.43 9.54
CA GLY A 62 -5.98 -0.32 10.99
C GLY A 62 -6.35 1.09 11.48
N CYS A 63 -5.81 2.13 10.84
CA CYS A 63 -6.13 3.52 11.16
C CYS A 63 -7.27 4.12 10.31
N HIS A 64 -7.86 3.35 9.41
CA HIS A 64 -8.97 3.76 8.51
C HIS A 64 -8.60 4.87 7.51
N ALA A 65 -7.33 4.95 7.10
CA ALA A 65 -6.83 5.93 6.13
C ALA A 65 -7.02 5.44 4.68
N ILE A 66 -8.25 5.50 4.18
CA ILE A 66 -8.59 4.95 2.85
C ILE A 66 -7.96 5.68 1.67
N ASP A 67 -7.85 7.01 1.74
CA ASP A 67 -7.30 7.79 0.63
C ASP A 67 -5.82 7.46 0.43
N GLU A 68 -5.06 7.39 1.52
CA GLU A 68 -3.66 6.99 1.50
C GLU A 68 -3.49 5.51 1.13
N PHE A 69 -4.43 4.63 1.54
CA PHE A 69 -4.40 3.23 1.15
C PHE A 69 -4.49 3.05 -0.37
N LYS A 70 -5.31 3.83 -1.06
CA LYS A 70 -5.41 3.75 -2.54
C LYS A 70 -4.06 4.08 -3.20
N ILE A 71 -3.40 5.12 -2.71
CA ILE A 71 -2.08 5.56 -3.20
C ILE A 71 -1.04 4.47 -2.92
N MET A 72 -0.95 4.01 -1.66
CA MET A 72 0.04 3.03 -1.26
C MET A 72 -0.19 1.64 -1.86
N LEU A 73 -1.43 1.30 -2.23
CA LEU A 73 -1.71 0.07 -2.95
C LEU A 73 -1.08 0.05 -4.35
N LEU A 74 -1.10 1.17 -5.07
CA LEU A 74 -0.39 1.27 -6.35
C LEU A 74 1.12 1.08 -6.16
N ALA A 75 1.70 1.72 -5.13
CA ALA A 75 3.11 1.52 -4.80
C ALA A 75 3.44 0.08 -4.43
N ALA A 76 2.55 -0.59 -3.68
CA ALA A 76 2.72 -2.00 -3.31
C ALA A 76 2.78 -2.90 -4.54
N LEU A 77 1.90 -2.68 -5.53
CA LEU A 77 1.90 -3.41 -6.79
C LEU A 77 3.19 -3.15 -7.59
N ASN A 78 3.64 -1.88 -7.67
CA ASN A 78 4.89 -1.51 -8.35
C ASN A 78 6.14 -2.14 -7.70
N LEU A 79 6.10 -2.32 -6.37
CA LEU A 79 7.15 -2.99 -5.60
C LEU A 79 7.00 -4.52 -5.54
N GLY A 80 6.05 -5.08 -6.31
CA GLY A 80 5.93 -6.52 -6.53
C GLY A 80 5.09 -7.27 -5.50
N VAL A 81 4.33 -6.59 -4.64
CA VAL A 81 3.29 -7.24 -3.84
C VAL A 81 2.21 -7.74 -4.79
N THR A 82 1.91 -9.04 -4.78
CA THR A 82 0.96 -9.60 -5.75
C THR A 82 -0.49 -9.25 -5.40
N PRO A 83 -1.40 -9.24 -6.38
CA PRO A 83 -2.82 -8.98 -6.15
C PRO A 83 -3.45 -9.93 -5.11
N GLU A 84 -3.00 -11.19 -5.08
CA GLU A 84 -3.42 -12.19 -4.09
C GLU A 84 -3.00 -11.79 -2.68
N VAL A 85 -1.74 -11.37 -2.49
CA VAL A 85 -1.24 -10.93 -1.18
C VAL A 85 -2.00 -9.71 -0.69
N VAL A 86 -2.27 -8.74 -1.57
CA VAL A 86 -3.10 -7.57 -1.23
C VAL A 86 -4.50 -8.01 -0.77
N LYS A 87 -5.14 -8.92 -1.50
CA LYS A 87 -6.46 -9.44 -1.12
C LYS A 87 -6.44 -10.12 0.23
N GLU A 88 -5.43 -10.93 0.50
CA GLU A 88 -5.26 -11.58 1.79
C GLU A 88 -5.08 -10.58 2.93
N ILE A 89 -4.33 -9.49 2.75
CA ILE A 89 -4.22 -8.43 3.77
C ILE A 89 -5.60 -7.83 4.10
N VAL A 90 -6.38 -7.50 3.07
CA VAL A 90 -7.72 -6.92 3.24
C VAL A 90 -8.67 -7.91 3.91
N TYR A 91 -8.66 -9.19 3.51
CA TYR A 91 -9.48 -10.23 4.13
C TYR A 91 -9.08 -10.50 5.57
N GLN A 92 -7.78 -10.57 5.83
CA GLN A 92 -7.23 -10.84 7.16
C GLN A 92 -7.53 -9.70 8.13
N ALA A 93 -7.78 -8.47 7.67
CA ALA A 93 -8.17 -7.37 8.52
C ALA A 93 -9.57 -7.53 9.15
N VAL A 94 -10.47 -8.32 8.55
CA VAL A 94 -11.86 -8.51 9.03
C VAL A 94 -11.94 -8.94 10.50
N PRO A 95 -11.20 -9.95 10.98
CA PRO A 95 -11.21 -10.33 12.40
C PRO A 95 -10.61 -9.29 13.35
N TYR A 96 -9.80 -8.33 12.88
CA TYR A 96 -9.15 -7.33 13.74
C TYR A 96 -9.94 -6.03 13.83
N VAL A 97 -10.46 -5.53 12.71
CA VAL A 97 -11.16 -4.23 12.66
C VAL A 97 -12.64 -4.35 12.31
N GLY A 98 -13.12 -5.55 11.96
CA GLY A 98 -14.52 -5.81 11.64
C GLY A 98 -14.90 -5.48 10.19
N MET A 99 -15.86 -6.23 9.65
CA MET A 99 -16.27 -6.14 8.24
C MET A 99 -16.74 -4.74 7.82
N GLY A 100 -17.45 -4.01 8.69
CA GLY A 100 -17.93 -2.67 8.37
C GLY A 100 -16.82 -1.67 8.06
N ARG A 101 -15.65 -1.82 8.71
CA ARG A 101 -14.47 -0.99 8.47
C ARG A 101 -13.63 -1.47 7.28
N VAL A 102 -13.60 -2.78 7.02
CA VAL A 102 -12.90 -3.37 5.87
C VAL A 102 -13.63 -3.14 4.55
N TYR A 103 -14.96 -3.10 4.56
CA TYR A 103 -15.79 -2.99 3.35
C TYR A 103 -15.34 -1.91 2.35
N PRO A 104 -15.06 -0.65 2.75
CA PRO A 104 -14.61 0.36 1.81
C PRO A 104 -13.20 0.08 1.24
N PHE A 105 -12.31 -0.56 2.01
CA PHE A 105 -10.98 -0.98 1.52
C PHE A 105 -11.07 -2.11 0.48
N LEU A 106 -12.05 -3.00 0.62
CA LEU A 106 -12.28 -4.05 -0.37
C LEU A 106 -12.69 -3.46 -1.73
N HIS A 107 -13.55 -2.44 -1.72
CA HIS A 107 -13.94 -1.70 -2.93
C HIS A 107 -12.78 -0.91 -3.51
N ALA A 108 -12.04 -0.18 -2.68
CA ALA A 108 -10.84 0.54 -3.10
C ALA A 108 -9.81 -0.41 -3.76
N THR A 109 -9.63 -1.61 -3.20
CA THR A 109 -8.74 -2.61 -3.78
C THR A 109 -9.20 -3.06 -5.16
N ASN A 110 -10.50 -3.31 -5.34
CA ASN A 110 -11.05 -3.70 -6.65
C ASN A 110 -10.86 -2.58 -7.69
N GLU A 111 -11.17 -1.35 -7.31
CA GLU A 111 -11.02 -0.16 -8.16
C GLU A 111 -9.58 -0.02 -8.65
N ILE A 112 -8.60 -0.11 -7.74
CA ILE A 112 -7.18 -0.01 -8.11
C ILE A 112 -6.73 -1.19 -8.98
N PHE A 113 -7.24 -2.40 -8.75
CA PHE A 113 -6.93 -3.56 -9.61
C PHE A 113 -7.43 -3.35 -11.03
N GLU A 114 -8.67 -2.89 -11.20
CA GLU A 114 -9.23 -2.58 -12.51
C GLU A 114 -8.41 -1.49 -13.23
N LEU A 115 -8.05 -0.41 -12.52
CA LEU A 115 -7.17 0.65 -13.05
C LEU A 115 -5.77 0.14 -13.43
N SER A 116 -5.29 -0.88 -12.72
CA SER A 116 -4.00 -1.55 -12.98
C SER A 116 -4.12 -2.70 -14.00
N ASN A 117 -5.26 -2.82 -14.70
CA ASN A 117 -5.56 -3.88 -15.67
C ASN A 117 -5.48 -5.32 -15.09
N ILE A 118 -5.71 -5.48 -13.79
CA ILE A 118 -5.80 -6.77 -13.12
C ILE A 118 -7.26 -7.23 -13.18
N SER A 119 -7.49 -8.37 -13.84
CA SER A 119 -8.84 -8.92 -14.00
C SER A 119 -9.38 -9.50 -12.69
N LEU A 120 -10.68 -9.25 -12.45
CA LEU A 120 -11.43 -9.80 -11.33
C LEU A 120 -12.53 -10.75 -11.84
N PRO A 121 -12.83 -11.86 -11.12
CA PRO A 121 -12.22 -12.28 -9.85
C PRO A 121 -10.81 -12.87 -10.06
N LEU A 122 -9.94 -12.71 -9.06
CA LEU A 122 -8.68 -13.46 -9.02
C LEU A 122 -8.95 -14.97 -8.95
N ALA A 123 -7.98 -15.77 -9.36
CA ALA A 123 -8.03 -17.22 -9.20
C ALA A 123 -8.21 -17.59 -7.71
N SER A 124 -8.99 -18.63 -7.46
CA SER A 124 -9.25 -19.09 -6.09
C SER A 124 -7.98 -19.62 -5.42
N ALA A 125 -7.53 -18.95 -4.36
CA ALA A 125 -6.44 -19.40 -3.49
C ALA A 125 -6.93 -20.10 -2.20
N LYS A 126 -8.21 -20.49 -2.15
CA LYS A 126 -8.84 -21.09 -0.96
C LYS A 126 -8.20 -22.43 -0.58
N THR A 127 -7.67 -22.51 0.63
CA THR A 127 -7.11 -23.76 1.22
C THR A 127 -7.95 -24.31 2.39
N THR A 128 -8.91 -23.55 2.91
CA THR A 128 -9.70 -23.93 4.10
C THR A 128 -11.13 -24.39 3.75
N THR A 129 -11.68 -25.24 4.61
CA THR A 129 -13.06 -25.76 4.54
C THR A 129 -13.78 -25.53 5.86
N PRO A 130 -15.12 -25.66 5.96
CA PRO A 130 -15.83 -25.63 7.25
C PRO A 130 -15.26 -26.60 8.29
N LYS A 131 -14.66 -27.72 7.86
CA LYS A 131 -14.05 -28.72 8.74
C LYS A 131 -12.65 -28.36 9.25
N THR A 132 -11.98 -27.36 8.66
CA THR A 132 -10.54 -27.06 8.87
C THR A 132 -10.27 -25.59 9.23
N ARG A 133 -11.32 -24.77 9.43
CA ARG A 133 -11.20 -23.32 9.66
C ARG A 133 -11.18 -22.91 11.14
N LEU A 134 -11.21 -23.89 12.06
CA LEU A 134 -11.12 -23.70 13.50
C LEU A 134 -9.87 -24.40 14.01
#